data_AF-A0A2S6R617-F1
#
_entry.id   AF-A0A2S6R617-F1
#
_cell.length_a   1.000
_cell.length_b   1.000
_cell.length_c   1.000
_cell.angle_alpha   90.00
_cell.angle_beta   90.00
_cell.angle_gamma   90.00
#
_symmetry.space_group_name_H-M   'P 1'
#
loop_
_entity.id
_entity.type
_entity.pdbx_description
1 polymer ?
#
loop_
_entity_poly.entity_id
_entity_poly.type
_entity_poly.pdbx_seq_one_letter_code
_entity_poly.pdbx_strand_id
1 'polypeptide(L)'
;MTSGGLVETAFYNRTYDEALEMTVEARDYVADVLIADRDSAAFGERCYFDCEALRLTTRLSQMMAWLMVQRAVHAGEIAIP
;
A
#
# COMPACT_ATOMS: atom_id res chain seq x y z
N MET A 1 -12.62 -22.01 22.52
CA MET A 1 -11.94 -21.94 21.21
C MET A 1 -12.89 -21.26 20.23
N THR A 2 -12.63 -20.01 19.82
CA THR A 2 -13.16 -19.32 18.60
C THR A 2 -13.10 -17.78 18.69
N SER A 3 -12.96 -17.17 19.87
CA SER A 3 -12.93 -15.69 19.97
C SER A 3 -11.69 -15.05 19.30
N GLY A 4 -10.58 -15.78 19.17
CA GLY A 4 -9.36 -15.28 18.53
C GLY A 4 -9.47 -15.17 17.01
N GLY A 5 -10.07 -16.15 16.33
CA GLY A 5 -10.14 -16.17 14.86
C GLY A 5 -10.99 -15.06 14.27
N LEU A 6 -12.11 -14.69 14.91
CA LEU A 6 -12.95 -13.58 14.44
C LEU A 6 -12.25 -12.23 14.59
N VAL A 7 -11.47 -12.03 15.64
CA VAL A 7 -10.70 -10.79 15.88
C VAL A 7 -9.54 -10.69 14.89
N GLU A 8 -8.85 -11.79 14.63
CA GLU A 8 -7.75 -11.87 13.66
C GLU A 8 -8.22 -11.59 12.22
N THR A 9 -9.30 -12.23 11.78
CA THR A 9 -9.90 -11.96 10.45
C THR A 9 -10.40 -10.52 10.32
N ALA A 10 -11.02 -9.95 11.36
CA ALA A 10 -11.52 -8.57 11.34
C ALA A 10 -10.37 -7.53 11.28
N PHE A 11 -9.30 -7.73 12.06
CA PHE A 11 -8.10 -6.89 12.01
C PHE A 11 -7.44 -6.95 10.64
N TYR A 12 -7.37 -8.15 10.06
CA TYR A 12 -6.79 -8.39 8.76
C TYR A 12 -7.58 -7.70 7.62
N ASN A 13 -8.91 -7.82 7.62
CA ASN A 13 -9.76 -7.16 6.64
C ASN A 13 -9.63 -5.63 6.72
N ARG A 14 -9.65 -5.08 7.94
CA ARG A 14 -9.42 -3.65 8.15
C ARG A 14 -8.07 -3.20 7.61
N THR A 15 -7.01 -3.94 7.92
CA THR A 15 -5.65 -3.63 7.43
C THR A 15 -5.57 -3.69 5.91
N TYR A 16 -6.27 -4.63 5.27
CA TYR A 16 -6.36 -4.70 3.81
C TYR A 16 -7.00 -3.44 3.22
N ASP A 17 -8.16 -3.06 3.76
CA ASP A 17 -8.90 -1.90 3.27
C ASP A 17 -8.11 -0.60 3.47
N GLU A 18 -7.52 -0.40 4.65
CA GLU A 18 -6.66 0.75 4.96
C GLU A 18 -5.43 0.82 4.03
N ALA A 19 -4.75 -0.31 3.79
CA ALA A 19 -3.59 -0.34 2.90
C ALA A 19 -3.98 -0.07 1.44
N LEU A 20 -5.17 -0.53 1.01
CA LEU A 20 -5.70 -0.26 -0.32
C LEU A 20 -6.04 1.22 -0.48
N GLU A 21 -6.69 1.83 0.51
CA GLU A 21 -6.98 3.26 0.56
C GLU A 21 -5.70 4.09 0.50
N MET A 22 -4.70 3.78 1.34
CA MET A 22 -3.38 4.42 1.29
C MET A 22 -2.70 4.28 -0.07
N THR A 23 -2.88 3.15 -0.75
CA THR A 23 -2.32 2.92 -2.09
C THR A 23 -3.00 3.81 -3.14
N VAL A 24 -4.32 3.99 -3.03
CA VAL A 24 -5.09 4.88 -3.90
C VAL A 24 -4.70 6.34 -3.66
N GLU A 25 -4.66 6.78 -2.40
CA GLU A 25 -4.26 8.14 -2.05
C GLU A 25 -2.84 8.48 -2.52
N ALA A 26 -1.88 7.57 -2.32
CA ALA A 26 -0.51 7.75 -2.79
C ALA A 26 -0.43 7.84 -4.32
N ARG A 27 -1.20 7.01 -5.04
CA ARG A 27 -1.29 7.08 -6.50
C ARG A 27 -1.82 8.44 -6.96
N ASP A 28 -2.90 8.90 -6.34
CA ASP A 28 -3.55 10.16 -6.72
C ASP A 28 -2.63 11.34 -6.43
N TYR A 29 -1.90 11.33 -5.30
CA TYR A 29 -0.84 12.29 -5.03
C TYR A 29 0.25 12.28 -6.11
N VAL A 30 0.76 11.10 -6.49
CA VAL A 30 1.81 10.96 -7.52
C VAL A 30 1.34 11.46 -8.88
N ALA A 31 0.07 11.22 -9.23
CA ALA A 31 -0.51 11.61 -10.51
C ALA A 31 -0.79 13.12 -10.59
N ASP A 32 -1.38 13.69 -9.53
CA ASP A 32 -2.03 15.00 -9.61
C ASP A 32 -1.28 16.11 -8.85
N VAL A 33 -0.47 15.77 -7.84
CA VAL A 33 0.11 16.75 -6.91
C VAL A 33 1.64 16.78 -6.97
N LEU A 34 2.29 15.62 -7.14
CA LEU A 34 3.75 15.48 -7.06
C LEU A 34 4.52 16.44 -7.98
N ILE A 35 4.01 16.67 -9.20
CA ILE A 35 4.66 17.57 -10.17
C ILE A 35 4.69 19.00 -9.64
N ALA A 36 3.57 19.48 -9.07
CA ALA A 36 3.49 20.83 -8.52
C ALA A 36 4.43 21.00 -7.32
N ASP A 37 4.46 20.03 -6.42
CA ASP A 37 5.35 20.05 -5.24
C ASP A 37 6.83 20.01 -5.67
N ARG A 38 7.17 19.13 -6.61
CA ARG A 38 8.51 19.02 -7.20
C ARG A 38 8.93 20.31 -7.92
N ASP A 39 8.00 20.98 -8.60
CA ASP A 39 8.29 22.23 -9.30
C ASP A 39 8.52 23.41 -8.35
N SER A 40 7.96 23.36 -7.15
CA SER A 40 8.24 24.34 -6.08
C SER A 40 9.63 24.15 -5.43
N ALA A 41 10.24 22.98 -5.59
CA ALA A 41 11.53 22.64 -4.98
C ALA A 41 12.74 23.15 -5.79
N ALA A 42 13.88 23.32 -5.11
CA ALA A 42 15.13 23.68 -5.75
C ALA A 42 15.56 22.59 -6.75
N PHE A 43 16.24 22.96 -7.84
CA PHE A 43 16.61 22.01 -8.91
C PHE A 43 17.34 20.75 -8.39
N GLY A 44 18.24 20.92 -7.40
CA GLY A 44 18.97 19.81 -6.79
C GLY A 44 18.10 18.84 -5.97
N GLU A 45 16.92 19.27 -5.52
CA GLU A 45 16.03 18.48 -4.67
C GLU A 45 14.96 17.72 -5.48
N ARG A 46 14.78 18.05 -6.76
CA ARG A 46 13.75 17.43 -7.62
C ARG A 46 13.93 15.92 -7.79
N CYS A 47 15.17 15.45 -7.87
CA CYS A 47 15.48 14.01 -7.94
C CYS A 47 15.11 13.29 -6.64
N TYR A 48 15.14 13.98 -5.50
CA TYR A 48 14.74 13.41 -4.22
C TYR A 48 13.23 13.11 -4.19
N PHE A 49 12.40 14.00 -4.74
CA PHE A 49 10.97 13.76 -4.91
C PHE A 49 10.70 12.50 -5.75
N ASP A 50 11.40 12.35 -6.88
CA ASP A 50 11.25 11.19 -7.76
C ASP A 50 11.67 9.89 -7.05
N CYS A 51 12.79 9.92 -6.30
CA CYS A 51 13.28 8.79 -5.50
C CYS A 51 12.27 8.38 -4.41
N GLU A 52 11.71 9.36 -3.69
CA GLU A 52 10.76 9.10 -2.62
C GLU A 52 9.41 8.61 -3.15
N ALA A 53 8.93 9.16 -4.27
CA ALA A 53 7.72 8.67 -4.95
C ALA A 53 7.89 7.20 -5.39
N LEU A 54 9.04 6.85 -5.95
CA LEU A 54 9.35 5.47 -6.31
C LEU A 54 9.44 4.55 -5.07
N ARG A 55 10.09 5.02 -4.01
CA ARG A 55 10.22 4.28 -2.75
C ARG A 55 8.86 4.02 -2.11
N LEU A 56 8.00 5.03 -2.07
CA LEU A 56 6.62 4.94 -1.58
C LEU A 56 5.82 3.93 -2.40
N THR A 57 5.82 4.07 -3.72
CA THR A 57 5.08 3.19 -4.64
C THR A 57 5.53 1.73 -4.52
N THR A 58 6.85 1.51 -4.43
CA THR A 58 7.42 0.16 -4.27
C THR A 58 6.98 -0.47 -2.96
N ARG A 59 7.03 0.29 -1.86
CA ARG A 59 6.63 -0.21 -0.53
C ARG A 59 5.15 -0.55 -0.47
N LEU A 60 4.29 0.30 -0.99
CA LEU A 60 2.84 0.05 -1.04
C LEU A 60 2.51 -1.15 -1.94
N SER A 61 3.17 -1.26 -3.09
CA SER A 61 3.00 -2.42 -3.97
C SER A 61 3.38 -3.73 -3.29
N GLN A 62 4.51 -3.76 -2.56
CA GLN A 62 4.94 -4.93 -1.80
C GLN A 62 3.96 -5.28 -0.67
N MET A 63 3.46 -4.28 0.07
CA MET A 63 2.44 -4.46 1.11
C MET A 63 1.15 -5.04 0.52
N MET A 64 0.65 -4.47 -0.58
CA MET A 64 -0.55 -4.95 -1.25
C MET A 64 -0.37 -6.35 -1.83
N ALA A 65 0.79 -6.67 -2.41
CA ALA A 65 1.09 -8.01 -2.87
C ALA A 65 1.01 -9.04 -1.74
N TRP A 66 1.62 -8.75 -0.59
CA TRP A 66 1.56 -9.62 0.58
C TRP A 66 0.13 -9.76 1.11
N LEU A 67 -0.59 -8.64 1.24
CA LEU A 67 -1.97 -8.64 1.70
C LEU A 67 -2.87 -9.43 0.74
N MET A 68 -2.80 -9.23 -0.58
CA MET A 68 -3.62 -10.02 -1.51
C MET A 68 -3.39 -11.52 -1.40
N VAL A 69 -2.15 -11.97 -1.20
CA VAL A 69 -1.83 -13.38 -0.97
C VAL A 69 -2.47 -13.91 0.31
N GLN A 70 -2.34 -13.18 1.43
CA GLN A 70 -2.97 -13.59 2.69
C GLN A 70 -4.50 -13.69 2.57
N ARG A 71 -5.12 -12.77 1.81
CA ARG A 71 -6.58 -12.78 1.59
C ARG A 71 -6.99 -13.99 0.78
N ALA A 72 -6.25 -14.30 -0.29
CA ALA A 72 -6.49 -15.46 -1.13
C ALA A 72 -6.30 -16.79 -0.38
N VAL A 73 -5.29 -16.87 0.50
CA VAL A 73 -5.10 -18.02 1.40
C VAL A 73 -6.30 -18.19 2.34
N HIS A 74 -6.76 -17.11 2.98
CA HIS A 74 -7.90 -17.18 3.89
C HIS A 74 -9.22 -17.50 3.18
N ALA A 75 -9.37 -17.07 1.92
CA ALA A 75 -10.49 -17.44 1.06
C ALA A 75 -10.43 -18.89 0.55
N GLY A 76 -9.30 -19.60 0.76
CA GLY A 76 -9.07 -20.94 0.23
C GLY A 76 -8.73 -20.98 -1.27
N GLU A 77 -8.42 -19.83 -1.88
CA GLU A 77 -8.03 -19.71 -3.29
C GLU A 77 -6.57 -20.13 -3.52
N ILE A 78 -5.71 -19.92 -2.51
CA ILE A 78 -4.30 -20.33 -2.52
C ILE A 78 -4.05 -21.34 -1.39
N ALA A 79 -3.53 -22.51 -1.73
CA ALA A 79 -3.05 -23.46 -0.74
C ALA A 79 -1.63 -23.08 -0.27
N ILE A 80 -1.42 -23.09 1.04
CA ILE A 80 -0.07 -23.03 1.61
C ILE A 80 0.54 -24.43 1.46
N PRO A 81 1.74 -24.58 0.86
CA PRO A 81 2.42 -25.87 0.74
C PRO A 81 2.84 -26.45 2.11
#